data_AF-A0A399TFI1-F1
#
_entry.id   AF-A0A399TFI1-F1
#
_cell.length_a   1.000
_cell.length_b   1.000
_cell.length_c   1.000
_cell.angle_alpha   90.00
_cell.angle_beta   90.00
_cell.angle_gamma   90.00
#
_symmetry.space_group_name_H-M   'P 1'
#
loop_
_entity.id
_entity.type
_entity.pdbx_description
1 polymer ?
#
loop_
_entity_poly.entity_id
_entity_poly.type
_entity_poly.pdbx_seq_one_letter_code
_entity_poly.pdbx_strand_id
1 'polypeptide(L)' 'DPLADLAEVAAAAAWLHGRAGDLASGGGPITALDVAEAMPRAVRDVLGGDPVG' A
#
# COMPACT_ATOMS: atom_id res chain seq x y z
N ASP A 1 -0.64 -8.17 -22.12
CA ASP A 1 0.03 -9.49 -22.14
C ASP A 1 -0.18 -10.02 -20.74
N PRO A 2 -0.83 -11.18 -20.53
CA PRO A 2 -1.26 -11.60 -19.20
C PRO A 2 -0.16 -11.57 -18.14
N LEU A 3 1.10 -11.82 -18.51
CA LEU A 3 2.23 -11.73 -17.57
C LEU A 3 2.65 -10.28 -17.29
N ALA A 4 2.59 -9.41 -18.29
CA ALA A 4 2.82 -7.97 -18.12
C ALA A 4 1.74 -7.36 -17.20
N ASP A 5 0.47 -7.68 -17.45
CA ASP A 5 -0.66 -7.18 -16.66
C ASP A 5 -0.54 -7.65 -15.19
N LEU A 6 -0.13 -8.91 -14.97
CA LEU A 6 0.14 -9.43 -13.62
C LEU A 6 1.32 -8.73 -12.95
N ALA A 7 2.39 -8.42 -13.69
CA ALA A 7 3.55 -7.73 -13.15
C ALA A 7 3.19 -6.30 -12.68
N GLU A 8 2.36 -5.58 -13.44
CA GLU A 8 1.88 -4.25 -13.04
C GLU A 8 1.03 -4.31 -11.77
N VAL A 9 0.10 -5.26 -11.69
CA VAL A 9 -0.73 -5.46 -10.48
C VAL A 9 0.12 -5.83 -9.27
N ALA A 10 1.09 -6.73 -9.43
CA ALA A 10 1.99 -7.13 -8.36
C ALA A 10 2.86 -5.96 -7.86
N ALA A 11 3.37 -5.13 -8.77
CA ALA A 11 4.13 -3.93 -8.42
C ALA A 11 3.27 -2.94 -7.61
N ALA A 12 2.04 -2.67 -8.06
CA ALA A 12 1.11 -1.80 -7.34
C ALA A 12 0.76 -2.35 -5.95
N ALA A 13 0.51 -3.66 -5.82
CA ALA A 13 0.20 -4.30 -4.55
C ALA A 13 1.37 -4.24 -3.56
N ALA A 14 2.60 -4.50 -4.03
CA ALA A 14 3.80 -4.43 -3.20
C ALA A 14 4.04 -3.00 -2.68
N TRP A 15 3.87 -2.00 -3.55
CA TRP A 15 3.99 -0.60 -3.16
C TRP A 15 2.91 -0.20 -2.13
N LEU A 16 1.65 -0.57 -2.36
CA LEU A 16 0.54 -0.31 -1.42
C LEU A 16 0.78 -0.97 -0.06
N HIS A 17 1.34 -2.18 -0.03
CA HIS A 17 1.69 -2.87 1.21
C HIS A 17 2.76 -2.12 2.01
N GLY A 18 3.81 -1.63 1.33
CA GLY A 18 4.83 -0.77 1.96
C GLY A 18 4.22 0.51 2.53
N ARG A 19 3.41 1.22 1.73
CA ARG A 19 2.73 2.45 2.16
C ARG A 19 1.80 2.23 3.37
N ALA A 20 1.06 1.13 3.39
CA ALA A 20 0.22 0.74 4.53
C ALA A 20 1.07 0.40 5.77
N GLY A 21 2.22 -0.24 5.58
CA GLY A 21 3.20 -0.47 6.64
C GLY A 21 3.72 0.83 7.25
N ASP A 22 4.06 1.83 6.43
CA ASP A 22 4.51 3.14 6.91
C ASP A 22 3.42 3.86 7.72
N LEU A 23 2.17 3.81 7.23
CA LEU A 23 1.00 4.37 7.93
C LEU A 23 0.76 3.69 9.29
N ALA A 24 0.89 2.37 9.34
CA ALA A 24 0.68 1.59 10.56
C ALA A 24 1.82 1.77 11.57
N SER A 25 3.06 1.84 11.09
CA SER A 25 4.26 1.85 11.94
C SER A 25 4.41 3.13 12.74
N GLY A 26 4.29 4.30 12.10
CA GLY A 26 4.67 5.56 12.74
C GLY A 26 6.11 5.57 13.31
N GLY A 27 6.98 4.66 12.84
CA GLY A 27 8.34 4.44 13.35
C GLY A 27 8.50 3.30 14.37
N GLY A 28 7.42 2.62 14.77
CA GLY A 28 7.42 1.49 15.71
C GLY A 28 7.17 0.12 15.06
N PRO A 29 7.32 -0.98 15.82
CA PRO A 29 6.98 -2.32 15.34
C PRO A 29 5.48 -2.46 15.07
N ILE A 30 5.13 -3.30 14.09
CA ILE A 30 3.75 -3.58 13.68
C ILE A 30 3.52 -5.07 13.50
N THR A 31 2.25 -5.47 13.56
CA THR A 31 1.76 -6.78 13.17
C THR A 31 1.22 -6.75 11.73
N ALA A 32 1.00 -7.94 11.16
CA ALA A 32 0.36 -8.05 9.85
C ALA A 32 -1.08 -7.50 9.83
N LEU A 33 -1.80 -7.57 10.96
CA LEU A 33 -3.17 -7.05 11.03
C LEU A 33 -3.20 -5.52 11.01
N ASP A 34 -2.22 -4.86 11.62
CA ASP A 34 -2.10 -3.39 11.57
C ASP A 34 -1.94 -2.89 10.12
N VAL A 35 -1.16 -3.61 9.30
CA VAL A 35 -1.02 -3.32 7.86
C VAL A 35 -2.34 -3.51 7.13
N ALA A 36 -3.07 -4.59 7.43
CA ALA A 36 -4.37 -4.86 6.82
C ALA A 36 -5.41 -3.78 7.18
N GLU A 37 -5.40 -3.30 8.43
CA GLU A 37 -6.26 -2.21 8.90
C GLU A 37 -5.92 -0.86 8.24
N ALA A 38 -4.64 -0.59 7.97
CA ALA A 38 -4.19 0.63 7.29
C ALA A 38 -4.43 0.63 5.77
N MET A 39 -4.59 -0.54 5.14
CA MET A 39 -4.70 -0.70 3.68
C MET A 39 -5.81 0.14 3.03
N PRO A 40 -7.05 0.21 3.57
CA PRO A 40 -8.09 1.06 2.99
C PRO A 40 -7.71 2.54 2.94
N ARG A 41 -6.90 3.03 3.89
CA ARG A 41 -6.38 4.40 3.86
C ARG A 41 -5.33 4.57 2.77
N ALA A 42 -4.36 3.66 2.68
CA ALA A 42 -3.33 3.70 1.63
C ALA A 42 -3.95 3.76 0.22
N VAL A 43 -4.99 2.96 -0.04
CA VAL A 43 -5.73 2.99 -1.31
C VAL A 43 -6.45 4.33 -1.52
N ARG A 44 -7.12 4.86 -0.49
CA ARG A 44 -7.80 6.17 -0.60
C ARG A 44 -6.84 7.31 -0.87
N ASP A 45 -5.66 7.32 -0.24
CA ASP A 45 -4.65 8.38 -0.46
C ASP A 45 -4.24 8.42 -1.95
N VAL A 46 -4.00 7.26 -2.56
CA VAL A 46 -3.66 7.15 -3.99
C VAL A 46 -4.80 7.60 -4.91
N LEU A 47 -6.01 7.09 -4.66
CA LEU A 47 -7.15 7.37 -5.53
C LEU A 47 -7.73 8.78 -5.34
N GLY A 48 -7.54 9.36 -4.15
CA GLY A 48 -7.93 10.73 -3.82
C GLY A 48 -7.03 11.78 -4.46
N GLY A 49 -5.96 11.37 -5.13
CA GLY A 49 -5.07 12.26 -5.85
C GLY A 49 -4.25 13.16 -4.93
N ASP A 50 -4.01 12.76 -3.68
CA ASP A 50 -2.96 13.38 -2.86
C ASP A 50 -1.65 12.75 -3.34
N PRO A 51 -0.94 13.41 -4.28
CA PRO A 51 0.34 12.88 -4.72
C PRO A 51 1.22 12.98 -3.48
N VAL A 52 1.85 11.88 -3.08
CA VAL A 52 2.94 11.95 -2.10
C VAL A 52 3.85 13.13 -2.48
N GLY A 53 4.14 13.99 -1.50
CA GLY A 53 5.14 15.05 -1.66
C GLY A 53 6.49 14.52 -2.14
#